data_AF-A0AAX2MCQ9-F1
#
_entry.id   AF-A0AAX2MCQ9-F1
#
_cell.length_a   1.000
_cell.length_b   1.000
_cell.length_c   1.000
_cell.angle_alpha   90.00
_cell.angle_beta   90.00
_cell.angle_gamma   90.00
#
_symmetry.space_group_name_H-M   'P 1'
#
loop_
_entity.id
_entity.type
_entity.pdbx_description
1 polymer ?
#
loop_
_entity_poly.entity_id
_entity_poly.type
_entity_poly.pdbx_seq_one_letter_code
_entity_poly.pdbx_strand_id
1 'polypeptide(L)'
;MVKRMWIVFCLPLTVQAGDLFYGYEAYYTMLPGRLFSGNRHDLEPFSEVGTDGVIFGWRGRDAGRSHTVELRDGRIKLDGKILSERTVKAFPGASIYAGDLDRSSVVFFAGTWACIEDTPPSASGTAARHKSVYLIKQGKQWQAWKLSTLFASCLGVRMKAGQPTFDKVEYRYQDGNDAPVGVTFTEYAIKGGGFVETGIVRNATFVEADNVYKFAL
;
A
#
# COMPACT_ATOMS: atom_id res chain seq x y z
N MET A 1 48.31 14.31 -51.23
CA MET A 1 48.38 13.92 -49.80
C MET A 1 47.17 14.50 -49.08
N VAL A 2 46.16 13.69 -48.78
CA VAL A 2 44.92 14.15 -48.11
C VAL A 2 44.94 13.64 -46.66
N LYS A 3 45.07 14.56 -45.70
CA LYS A 3 45.01 14.26 -44.26
C LYS A 3 43.54 14.07 -43.85
N ARG A 4 43.16 12.84 -43.48
CA ARG A 4 41.88 12.54 -42.81
C ARG A 4 41.99 12.92 -41.34
N MET A 5 41.27 13.95 -40.94
CA MET A 5 41.08 14.36 -39.55
C MET A 5 39.92 13.56 -38.97
N TRP A 6 40.19 12.73 -37.96
CA TRP A 6 39.16 11.99 -37.24
C TRP A 6 38.60 12.89 -36.13
N ILE A 7 37.33 13.28 -36.26
CA ILE A 7 36.58 13.94 -35.20
C ILE A 7 36.00 12.83 -34.32
N VAL A 8 36.51 12.72 -33.10
CA VAL A 8 35.93 11.85 -32.06
C VAL A 8 34.71 12.58 -31.50
N PHE A 9 33.52 12.09 -31.84
CA PHE A 9 32.26 12.50 -31.22
C PHE A 9 32.17 11.83 -29.83
N CYS A 10 32.55 12.55 -28.78
CA CYS A 10 32.15 12.20 -27.42
C CYS A 10 30.67 12.57 -27.26
N LEU A 11 29.78 11.60 -27.45
CA LEU A 11 28.38 11.73 -27.05
C LEU A 11 28.33 11.79 -25.52
N PRO A 12 27.71 12.81 -24.91
CA PRO A 12 27.47 12.82 -23.48
C PRO A 12 26.56 11.64 -23.14
N LEU A 13 27.01 10.77 -22.24
CA LEU A 13 26.16 9.82 -21.55
C LEU A 13 25.10 10.64 -20.81
N THR A 14 23.89 10.71 -21.36
CA THR A 14 22.72 11.14 -20.61
C THR A 14 22.46 10.08 -19.56
N VAL A 15 23.06 10.24 -18.38
CA VAL A 15 22.59 9.57 -17.17
C VAL A 15 21.15 10.03 -17.00
N GLN A 16 20.18 9.14 -17.28
CA GLN A 16 18.81 9.36 -16.84
C GLN A 16 18.89 9.55 -15.32
N ALA A 17 18.53 10.75 -14.84
CA ALA A 17 18.28 10.94 -13.43
C ALA A 17 17.12 10.01 -13.08
N GLY A 18 17.42 8.90 -12.40
CA GLY A 18 16.37 8.04 -11.84
C GLY A 18 15.50 8.88 -10.93
N ASP A 19 14.19 8.63 -10.96
CA ASP A 19 13.25 9.37 -10.12
C ASP A 19 13.62 9.13 -8.64
N LEU A 20 13.91 10.21 -7.92
CA LEU A 20 14.29 10.18 -6.51
C LEU A 20 13.05 10.32 -5.63
N PHE A 21 12.84 9.37 -4.73
CA PHE A 21 11.70 9.34 -3.84
C PHE A 21 12.12 9.52 -2.38
N TYR A 22 11.32 10.30 -1.65
CA TYR A 22 11.41 10.50 -0.21
C TYR A 22 10.18 9.87 0.45
N GLY A 23 10.18 8.54 0.50
CA GLY A 23 9.11 7.72 1.07
C GLY A 23 8.22 7.05 0.02
N TYR A 24 7.59 5.96 0.44
CA TYR A 24 6.76 5.13 -0.43
C TYR A 24 5.45 5.80 -0.82
N GLU A 25 4.89 6.68 0.03
CA GLU A 25 3.70 7.45 -0.33
C GLU A 25 3.97 8.41 -1.50
N ALA A 26 5.14 9.06 -1.53
CA ALA A 26 5.56 9.89 -2.66
C ALA A 26 5.69 9.06 -3.94
N TYR A 27 6.26 7.85 -3.85
CA TYR A 27 6.31 6.91 -4.97
C TYR A 27 4.92 6.50 -5.44
N TYR A 28 4.04 6.07 -4.53
CA TYR A 28 2.71 5.60 -4.90
C TYR A 28 1.87 6.69 -5.53
N THR A 29 1.96 7.93 -5.07
CA THR A 29 1.20 9.07 -5.64
C THR A 29 1.57 9.41 -7.09
N MET A 30 2.79 9.06 -7.53
CA MET A 30 3.23 9.25 -8.93
C MET A 30 2.76 8.14 -9.88
N LEU A 31 2.31 7.00 -9.36
CA LEU A 31 1.87 5.89 -10.20
C LEU A 31 0.56 6.23 -10.94
N PRO A 32 0.41 5.81 -12.21
CA PRO A 32 -0.83 6.01 -12.94
C PRO A 32 -1.93 5.05 -12.46
N GLY A 33 -3.18 5.46 -12.68
CA GLY A 33 -4.35 4.61 -12.45
C GLY A 33 -4.61 4.29 -10.97
N ARG A 34 -4.18 5.15 -10.04
CA ARG A 34 -4.48 4.98 -8.60
C ARG A 34 -5.98 4.82 -8.38
N LEU A 35 -6.34 3.83 -7.56
CA LEU A 35 -7.72 3.62 -7.14
C LEU A 35 -8.13 4.67 -6.10
N PHE A 36 -7.21 5.00 -5.19
CA PHE A 36 -7.43 5.98 -4.15
C PHE A 36 -6.55 7.21 -4.42
N SER A 37 -7.20 8.29 -4.84
CA SER A 37 -6.62 9.63 -4.97
C SER A 37 -7.35 10.65 -4.09
N GLY A 38 -8.35 10.21 -3.34
CA GLY A 38 -9.28 11.03 -2.57
C GLY A 38 -8.83 11.32 -1.14
N ASN A 39 -9.80 11.80 -0.35
CA ASN A 39 -9.58 12.21 1.03
C ASN A 39 -9.27 11.00 1.91
N ARG A 40 -8.21 11.16 2.72
CA ARG A 40 -7.89 10.30 3.85
C ARG A 40 -8.81 10.70 5.01
N HIS A 41 -9.44 9.72 5.64
CA HIS A 41 -10.27 9.95 6.82
C HIS A 41 -9.67 9.20 8.01
N ASP A 42 -9.22 9.94 9.02
CA ASP A 42 -8.73 9.34 10.26
C ASP A 42 -9.91 8.82 11.09
N LEU A 43 -9.72 7.66 11.72
CA LEU A 43 -10.74 7.04 12.58
C LEU A 43 -10.60 7.56 14.01
N GLU A 44 -11.70 8.04 14.59
CA GLU A 44 -11.72 8.63 15.92
C GLU A 44 -12.30 7.65 16.96
N PRO A 45 -11.78 7.65 18.20
CA PRO A 45 -12.35 6.85 19.27
C PRO A 45 -13.72 7.39 19.71
N PHE A 46 -14.69 6.49 19.90
CA PHE A 46 -15.94 6.79 20.58
C PHE A 46 -16.42 5.59 21.42
N SER A 47 -17.35 5.85 22.33
CA SER A 47 -17.96 4.84 23.21
C SER A 47 -19.47 4.84 23.02
N GLU A 48 -20.09 3.67 23.04
CA GLU A 48 -21.54 3.53 23.12
C GLU A 48 -21.95 3.23 24.57
N VAL A 49 -23.07 3.80 25.01
CA VAL A 49 -23.59 3.57 26.37
C VAL A 49 -23.93 2.09 26.54
N GLY A 50 -23.33 1.44 27.55
CA GLY A 50 -23.55 0.03 27.84
C GLY A 50 -22.68 -0.95 27.06
N THR A 51 -21.66 -0.48 26.33
CA THR A 51 -20.66 -1.35 25.70
C THR A 51 -19.32 -1.25 26.40
N ASP A 52 -18.71 -2.40 26.72
CA ASP A 52 -17.30 -2.45 27.12
C ASP A 52 -16.40 -2.34 25.87
N GLY A 53 -15.39 -1.47 25.94
CA GLY A 53 -14.37 -1.28 24.90
C GLY A 53 -14.44 0.07 24.16
N VAL A 54 -13.35 0.39 23.46
CA VAL A 54 -13.26 1.56 22.58
C VAL A 54 -13.58 1.14 21.14
N ILE A 55 -14.45 1.89 20.48
CA ILE A 55 -14.72 1.73 19.05
C ILE A 55 -13.96 2.84 18.33
N PHE A 56 -13.20 2.51 17.29
CA PHE A 56 -12.63 3.51 16.41
C PHE A 56 -13.50 3.61 15.17
N GLY A 57 -13.95 4.81 14.83
CA GLY A 57 -14.84 4.95 13.70
C GLY A 57 -14.81 6.32 13.05
N TRP A 58 -15.42 6.35 11.88
CA TRP A 58 -15.59 7.55 11.09
C TRP A 58 -16.97 7.50 10.44
N ARG A 59 -17.68 8.62 10.49
CA ARG A 59 -18.97 8.78 9.82
C ARG A 59 -18.97 10.11 9.10
N GLY A 60 -19.21 10.07 7.80
CA GLY A 60 -19.21 11.28 7.00
C GLY A 60 -19.70 11.04 5.59
N ARG A 61 -19.47 12.03 4.73
CA ARG A 61 -19.71 11.91 3.28
C ARG A 61 -18.41 11.93 2.52
N ASP A 62 -18.23 10.99 1.60
CA ASP A 62 -17.15 10.97 0.62
C ASP A 62 -17.74 10.80 -0.78
N ALA A 63 -17.28 11.60 -1.75
CA ALA A 63 -17.81 11.64 -3.11
C ALA A 63 -19.36 11.68 -3.19
N GLY A 64 -19.99 12.42 -2.26
CA GLY A 64 -21.45 12.57 -2.18
C GLY A 64 -22.21 11.40 -1.54
N ARG A 65 -21.53 10.33 -1.12
CA ARG A 65 -22.13 9.15 -0.47
C ARG A 65 -21.85 9.17 1.02
N SER A 66 -22.86 8.86 1.83
CA SER A 66 -22.68 8.67 3.26
C SER A 66 -22.01 7.33 3.53
N HIS A 67 -21.01 7.35 4.40
CA HIS A 67 -20.25 6.19 4.80
C HIS A 67 -20.13 6.12 6.32
N THR A 68 -20.01 4.91 6.85
CA THR A 68 -19.70 4.67 8.26
C THR A 68 -18.71 3.53 8.38
N VAL A 69 -17.63 3.75 9.12
CA VAL A 69 -16.62 2.74 9.45
C VAL A 69 -16.53 2.62 10.95
N GLU A 70 -16.48 1.39 11.44
CA GLU A 70 -16.28 1.05 12.84
C GLU A 70 -15.28 -0.12 12.90
N LEU A 71 -14.28 0.03 13.75
CA LEU A 71 -13.28 -0.99 14.08
C LEU A 71 -13.48 -1.40 15.52
N ARG A 72 -13.67 -2.69 15.76
CA ARG A 72 -13.87 -3.25 17.10
C ARG A 72 -13.47 -4.72 17.16
N ASP A 73 -12.61 -5.07 18.12
CA ASP A 73 -12.14 -6.44 18.37
C ASP A 73 -11.61 -7.13 17.09
N GLY A 74 -10.81 -6.42 16.28
CA GLY A 74 -10.31 -6.95 15.01
C GLY A 74 -11.33 -7.04 13.87
N ARG A 75 -12.57 -6.58 14.09
CA ARG A 75 -13.63 -6.60 13.08
C ARG A 75 -13.77 -5.24 12.44
N ILE A 76 -13.90 -5.25 11.12
CA ILE A 76 -14.22 -4.07 10.32
C ILE A 76 -15.72 -4.09 10.06
N LYS A 77 -16.45 -3.08 10.51
CA LYS A 77 -17.83 -2.84 10.11
C LYS A 77 -17.86 -1.60 9.21
N LEU A 78 -18.25 -1.80 7.96
CA LEU A 78 -18.33 -0.75 6.96
C LEU A 78 -19.77 -0.69 6.43
N ASP A 79 -20.37 0.50 6.43
CA ASP A 79 -21.75 0.78 6.01
C ASP A 79 -22.76 -0.22 6.60
N GLY A 80 -22.59 -0.54 7.89
CA GLY A 80 -23.43 -1.45 8.65
C GLY A 80 -23.11 -2.94 8.47
N LYS A 81 -22.22 -3.31 7.54
CA LYS A 81 -21.83 -4.71 7.29
C LYS A 81 -20.52 -5.07 7.97
N ILE A 82 -20.55 -6.12 8.77
CA ILE A 82 -19.36 -6.67 9.42
C ILE A 82 -18.60 -7.57 8.43
N LEU A 83 -17.33 -7.27 8.25
CA LEU A 83 -16.35 -8.15 7.61
C LEU A 83 -15.72 -9.02 8.68
N SER A 84 -15.98 -10.32 8.62
CA SER A 84 -15.30 -11.28 9.50
C SER A 84 -13.96 -11.67 8.90
N GLU A 85 -12.98 -11.97 9.74
CA GLU A 85 -11.64 -12.41 9.32
C GLU A 85 -11.70 -13.60 8.34
N ARG A 86 -12.65 -14.52 8.55
CA ARG A 86 -12.87 -15.69 7.67
C ARG A 86 -13.28 -15.32 6.23
N THR A 87 -13.81 -14.12 6.02
CA THR A 87 -14.23 -13.63 4.70
C THR A 87 -13.17 -12.77 4.02
N VAL A 88 -12.13 -12.36 4.76
CA VAL A 88 -11.00 -11.61 4.23
C VAL A 88 -9.96 -12.59 3.69
N LYS A 89 -9.56 -12.39 2.43
CA LYS A 89 -8.52 -13.20 1.80
C LYS A 89 -7.17 -12.55 2.05
N ALA A 90 -6.32 -13.16 2.86
CA ALA A 90 -4.98 -12.66 3.11
C ALA A 90 -4.04 -12.99 1.94
N PHE A 91 -3.17 -12.04 1.59
CA PHE A 91 -2.06 -12.26 0.67
C PHE A 91 -1.18 -13.42 1.17
N PRO A 92 -0.61 -14.26 0.29
CA PRO A 92 0.27 -15.35 0.71
C PRO A 92 1.40 -14.88 1.65
N GLY A 93 1.51 -15.50 2.82
CA GLY A 93 2.48 -15.12 3.86
C GLY A 93 2.05 -13.97 4.77
N ALA A 94 0.93 -13.30 4.50
CA ALA A 94 0.31 -12.36 5.42
C ALA A 94 -0.68 -13.08 6.34
N SER A 95 -0.70 -12.68 7.61
CA SER A 95 -1.66 -13.14 8.62
C SER A 95 -2.60 -12.01 8.99
N ILE A 96 -3.86 -12.33 9.30
CA ILE A 96 -4.85 -11.37 9.82
C ILE A 96 -4.80 -11.46 11.35
N TYR A 97 -4.69 -10.31 12.02
CA TYR A 97 -4.65 -10.20 13.47
C TYR A 97 -5.66 -9.17 13.95
N ALA A 98 -6.24 -9.39 15.13
CA ALA A 98 -7.22 -8.47 15.69
C ALA A 98 -6.64 -7.06 15.97
N GLY A 99 -5.33 -6.96 16.17
CA GLY A 99 -4.60 -5.69 16.35
C GLY A 99 -4.03 -5.11 15.06
N ASP A 100 -4.45 -5.59 13.89
CA ASP A 100 -3.98 -5.04 12.61
C ASP A 100 -4.42 -3.60 12.37
N LEU A 101 -5.60 -3.25 12.89
CA LEU A 101 -6.25 -1.96 12.72
C LEU A 101 -6.68 -1.46 14.09
N ASP A 102 -6.21 -0.27 14.47
CA ASP A 102 -6.44 0.35 15.77
C ASP A 102 -6.62 1.88 15.62
N ARG A 103 -6.36 2.65 16.66
CA ARG A 103 -6.53 4.10 16.77
C ARG A 103 -5.88 4.96 15.69
N SER A 104 -4.84 4.47 15.00
CA SER A 104 -4.15 5.19 13.94
C SER A 104 -4.62 4.79 12.54
N SER A 105 -5.61 3.91 12.48
CA SER A 105 -6.21 3.48 11.23
C SER A 105 -6.78 4.66 10.48
N VAL A 106 -6.68 4.57 9.16
CA VAL A 106 -7.29 5.52 8.24
C VAL A 106 -8.04 4.80 7.16
N VAL A 107 -9.08 5.44 6.63
CA VAL A 107 -9.89 4.90 5.55
C VAL A 107 -9.89 5.81 4.34
N PHE A 108 -9.86 5.19 3.16
CA PHE A 108 -10.00 5.79 1.86
C PHE A 108 -11.21 5.21 1.14
N PHE A 109 -11.92 6.03 0.38
CA PHE A 109 -13.06 5.62 -0.43
C PHE A 109 -12.85 5.94 -1.90
N ALA A 110 -13.35 5.06 -2.78
CA ALA A 110 -13.34 5.25 -4.22
C ALA A 110 -14.45 4.44 -4.89
N GLY A 111 -15.58 5.07 -5.21
CA GLY A 111 -16.72 4.41 -5.85
C GLY A 111 -17.27 3.27 -4.97
N THR A 112 -17.17 2.03 -5.43
CA THR A 112 -17.57 0.84 -4.65
C THR A 112 -16.41 0.22 -3.86
N TRP A 113 -15.30 0.93 -3.72
CA TRP A 113 -14.12 0.46 -3.01
C TRP A 113 -13.89 1.26 -1.74
N ALA A 114 -13.45 0.56 -0.70
CA ALA A 114 -12.86 1.15 0.48
C ALA A 114 -11.50 0.51 0.71
N CYS A 115 -10.56 1.27 1.27
CA CYS A 115 -9.30 0.73 1.74
C CYS A 115 -9.01 1.29 3.12
N ILE A 116 -8.65 0.40 4.05
CA ILE A 116 -8.30 0.75 5.42
C ILE A 116 -6.85 0.36 5.62
N GLU A 117 -6.03 1.28 6.10
CA GLU A 117 -4.63 0.97 6.46
C GLU A 117 -4.32 1.44 7.88
N ASP A 118 -3.41 0.72 8.53
CA ASP A 118 -2.81 1.13 9.79
C ASP A 118 -1.37 0.61 9.90
N THR A 119 -0.57 1.30 10.72
CA THR A 119 0.67 0.75 11.28
C THR A 119 0.40 0.46 12.75
N PRO A 120 0.48 -0.80 13.21
CA PRO A 120 0.19 -1.12 14.61
C PRO A 120 0.95 -0.19 15.57
N PRO A 121 0.31 0.41 16.59
CA PRO A 121 0.98 1.38 17.48
C PRO A 121 2.17 0.83 18.26
N SER A 122 2.25 -0.50 18.43
CA SER A 122 3.36 -1.22 19.04
C SER A 122 4.54 -1.46 18.09
N ALA A 123 4.38 -1.18 16.79
CA ALA A 123 5.41 -1.35 15.81
C ALA A 123 6.57 -0.38 16.07
N SER A 124 7.77 -0.92 16.22
CA SER A 124 9.00 -0.17 16.44
C SER A 124 10.10 -0.65 15.50
N GLY A 125 11.10 0.20 15.25
CA GLY A 125 12.23 -0.13 14.37
C GLY A 125 11.77 -0.55 12.96
N THR A 126 12.13 -1.77 12.55
CA THR A 126 11.76 -2.31 11.24
C THR A 126 10.29 -2.71 11.13
N ALA A 127 9.60 -2.98 12.25
CA ALA A 127 8.19 -3.36 12.24
C ALA A 127 7.30 -2.22 11.75
N ALA A 128 7.67 -0.96 12.01
CA ALA A 128 6.93 0.22 11.55
C ALA A 128 6.86 0.36 10.02
N ARG A 129 7.66 -0.44 9.29
CA ARG A 129 7.69 -0.50 7.83
C ARG A 129 6.59 -1.41 7.28
N HIS A 130 5.95 -2.20 8.14
CA HIS A 130 4.86 -3.10 7.77
C HIS A 130 3.53 -2.46 8.12
N LYS A 131 2.76 -2.09 7.09
CA LYS A 131 1.38 -1.60 7.23
C LYS A 131 0.41 -2.75 7.02
N SER A 132 -0.64 -2.80 7.84
CA SER A 132 -1.78 -3.67 7.60
C SER A 132 -2.75 -2.95 6.68
N VAL A 133 -2.91 -3.44 5.44
CA VAL A 133 -3.75 -2.82 4.41
C VAL A 133 -4.87 -3.76 4.00
N TYR A 134 -6.11 -3.30 4.16
CA TYR A 134 -7.33 -4.02 3.83
C TYR A 134 -8.04 -3.34 2.67
N LEU A 135 -8.13 -4.02 1.54
CA LEU A 135 -8.91 -3.58 0.38
C LEU A 135 -10.28 -4.24 0.39
N ILE A 136 -11.34 -3.45 0.24
CA ILE A 136 -12.73 -3.90 0.35
C ILE A 136 -13.50 -3.47 -0.89
N LYS A 137 -14.11 -4.44 -1.59
CA LYS A 137 -15.09 -4.20 -2.66
C LYS A 137 -16.50 -4.34 -2.12
N GLN A 138 -17.25 -3.25 -2.13
CA GLN A 138 -18.66 -3.20 -1.81
C GLN A 138 -19.52 -3.60 -3.03
N GLY A 139 -20.69 -4.17 -2.78
CA GLY A 139 -21.64 -4.56 -3.82
C GLY A 139 -22.64 -5.60 -3.34
N LYS A 140 -23.24 -6.35 -4.27
CA LYS A 140 -24.15 -7.47 -3.94
C LYS A 140 -23.45 -8.53 -3.08
N GLN A 141 -22.23 -8.88 -3.46
CA GLN A 141 -21.33 -9.72 -2.67
C GLN A 141 -20.09 -8.90 -2.33
N TRP A 142 -19.87 -8.72 -1.04
CA TRP A 142 -18.69 -8.01 -0.56
C TRP A 142 -17.49 -8.95 -0.61
N GLN A 143 -16.35 -8.38 -0.98
CA GLN A 143 -15.08 -9.08 -1.00
C GLN A 143 -14.05 -8.22 -0.31
N ALA A 144 -13.19 -8.85 0.47
CA ALA A 144 -12.14 -8.15 1.21
C ALA A 144 -10.83 -8.92 1.10
N TRP A 145 -9.73 -8.17 1.02
CA TRP A 145 -8.39 -8.71 0.91
C TRP A 145 -7.46 -7.99 1.88
N LYS A 146 -6.63 -8.74 2.60
CA LYS A 146 -5.46 -8.18 3.27
C LYS A 146 -4.28 -8.26 2.30
N LEU A 147 -3.67 -7.13 1.99
CA LEU A 147 -2.57 -7.05 1.02
C LEU A 147 -1.23 -7.45 1.67
N SER A 148 -0.15 -7.49 0.87
CA SER A 148 1.22 -7.55 1.40
C SER A 148 1.48 -6.37 2.33
N THR A 149 2.42 -6.50 3.27
CA THR A 149 2.55 -5.52 4.38
C THR A 149 3.76 -4.60 4.26
N LEU A 150 4.90 -5.07 3.76
CA LEU A 150 6.12 -4.26 3.70
C LEU A 150 5.90 -3.06 2.77
N PHE A 151 6.01 -1.86 3.34
CA PHE A 151 5.79 -0.56 2.70
C PHE A 151 4.47 -0.45 1.93
N ALA A 152 3.48 -1.26 2.26
CA ALA A 152 2.20 -1.25 1.58
C ALA A 152 1.40 0.01 1.92
N SER A 153 0.50 0.42 1.03
CA SER A 153 -0.43 1.50 1.31
C SER A 153 -1.65 1.40 0.40
N CYS A 154 -2.80 1.88 0.89
CA CYS A 154 -3.98 2.18 0.10
C CYS A 154 -3.66 3.06 -1.11
N LEU A 155 -2.73 4.01 -0.98
CA LEU A 155 -2.29 4.85 -2.11
C LEU A 155 -1.58 4.05 -3.21
N GLY A 156 -0.99 2.90 -2.88
CA GLY A 156 -0.34 1.99 -3.81
C GLY A 156 -1.31 1.09 -4.58
N VAL A 157 -2.60 1.10 -4.24
CA VAL A 157 -3.62 0.34 -4.97
C VAL A 157 -4.02 1.10 -6.23
N ARG A 158 -3.94 0.41 -7.36
CA ARG A 158 -4.24 0.92 -8.71
C ARG A 158 -5.35 0.10 -9.35
N MET A 159 -5.91 0.61 -10.43
CA MET A 159 -6.89 -0.06 -11.27
C MET A 159 -6.31 -0.20 -12.67
N LYS A 160 -6.09 -1.44 -13.13
CA LYS A 160 -5.60 -1.75 -14.48
C LYS A 160 -6.55 -2.73 -15.14
N ALA A 161 -7.07 -2.38 -16.31
CA ALA A 161 -8.05 -3.20 -17.05
C ALA A 161 -9.23 -3.69 -16.17
N GLY A 162 -9.71 -2.83 -15.27
CA GLY A 162 -10.83 -3.14 -14.37
C GLY A 162 -10.49 -4.06 -13.19
N GLN A 163 -9.20 -4.37 -12.95
CA GLN A 163 -8.74 -5.18 -11.83
C GLN A 163 -7.88 -4.33 -10.88
N PRO A 164 -8.04 -4.50 -9.55
CA PRO A 164 -7.12 -3.89 -8.59
C PRO A 164 -5.73 -4.47 -8.77
N THR A 165 -4.71 -3.63 -8.76
CA THR A 165 -3.31 -4.04 -8.68
C THR A 165 -2.59 -3.32 -7.55
N PHE A 166 -1.57 -3.96 -7.00
CA PHE A 166 -0.74 -3.43 -5.91
C PHE A 166 0.65 -4.08 -6.00
N ASP A 167 1.63 -3.54 -5.27
CA ASP A 167 2.98 -4.09 -5.24
C ASP A 167 3.21 -4.90 -3.96
N LYS A 168 3.76 -6.10 -4.12
CA LYS A 168 4.49 -6.79 -3.06
C LYS A 168 5.90 -6.24 -3.06
N VAL A 169 6.33 -5.68 -1.92
CA VAL A 169 7.70 -5.15 -1.77
C VAL A 169 8.54 -6.13 -0.99
N GLU A 170 9.77 -6.35 -1.45
CA GLU A 170 10.76 -7.20 -0.78
C GLU A 170 12.11 -6.49 -0.74
N TYR A 171 12.85 -6.66 0.35
CA TYR A 171 14.22 -6.15 0.42
C TYR A 171 15.14 -6.92 -0.51
N ARG A 172 16.10 -6.19 -1.10
CA ARG A 172 17.21 -6.75 -1.83
C ARG A 172 18.49 -6.52 -1.01
N TYR A 173 19.24 -7.59 -0.82
CA TYR A 173 20.52 -7.60 -0.11
C TYR A 173 21.65 -7.86 -1.11
N GLN A 174 22.87 -7.50 -0.73
CA GLN A 174 24.08 -7.85 -1.45
C GLN A 174 24.89 -8.83 -0.59
N ASP A 175 25.58 -9.77 -1.22
CA ASP A 175 26.38 -10.78 -0.52
C ASP A 175 27.36 -10.12 0.47
N GLY A 176 27.35 -10.62 1.71
CA GLY A 176 28.19 -10.12 2.79
C GLY A 176 27.70 -8.81 3.44
N ASN A 177 26.50 -8.32 3.10
CA ASN A 177 25.91 -7.14 3.73
C ASN A 177 24.56 -7.46 4.40
N ASP A 178 24.47 -7.12 5.70
CA ASP A 178 23.25 -7.29 6.49
C ASP A 178 22.24 -6.14 6.29
N ALA A 179 22.69 -5.02 5.70
CA ALA A 179 21.82 -3.91 5.33
C ALA A 179 21.25 -4.12 3.92
N PRO A 180 19.94 -3.87 3.72
CA PRO A 180 19.36 -3.95 2.38
C PRO A 180 19.93 -2.83 1.51
N VAL A 181 20.20 -3.14 0.24
CA VAL A 181 20.70 -2.18 -0.77
C VAL A 181 19.56 -1.57 -1.60
N GLY A 182 18.35 -2.10 -1.45
CA GLY A 182 17.17 -1.61 -2.17
C GLY A 182 15.96 -2.50 -1.96
N VAL A 183 14.98 -2.35 -2.84
CA VAL A 183 13.75 -3.14 -2.84
C VAL A 183 13.37 -3.59 -4.24
N THR A 184 12.64 -4.70 -4.29
CA THR A 184 11.95 -5.20 -5.47
C THR A 184 10.45 -5.00 -5.27
N PHE A 185 9.80 -4.35 -6.24
CA PHE A 185 8.35 -4.23 -6.34
C PHE A 185 7.85 -5.25 -7.36
N THR A 186 7.15 -6.28 -6.91
CA THR A 186 6.46 -7.25 -7.77
C THR A 186 4.98 -6.90 -7.81
N GLU A 187 4.44 -6.57 -8.99
CA GLU A 187 3.05 -6.17 -9.12
C GLU A 187 2.12 -7.41 -9.17
N TYR A 188 1.13 -7.42 -8.29
CA TYR A 188 0.04 -8.39 -8.26
C TYR A 188 -1.28 -7.74 -8.66
N ALA A 189 -2.14 -8.52 -9.30
CA ALA A 189 -3.53 -8.21 -9.56
C ALA A 189 -4.46 -9.07 -8.70
N ILE A 190 -5.64 -8.52 -8.36
CA ILE A 190 -6.72 -9.29 -7.75
C ILE A 190 -7.68 -9.74 -8.86
N LYS A 191 -7.57 -11.01 -9.26
CA LYS A 191 -8.34 -11.60 -10.36
C LYS A 191 -9.11 -12.82 -9.87
N GLY A 192 -10.41 -12.88 -10.16
CA GLY A 192 -11.28 -13.95 -9.66
C GLY A 192 -11.32 -14.03 -8.12
N GLY A 193 -10.97 -12.92 -7.45
CA GLY A 193 -10.82 -12.85 -6.00
C GLY A 193 -9.57 -13.54 -5.43
N GLY A 194 -8.61 -13.96 -6.25
CA GLY A 194 -7.27 -14.41 -5.82
C GLY A 194 -6.18 -13.42 -6.22
N PHE A 195 -4.97 -13.64 -5.71
CA PHE A 195 -3.79 -12.85 -6.04
C PHE A 195 -3.02 -13.50 -7.19
N VAL A 196 -2.70 -12.73 -8.22
CA VAL A 196 -2.00 -13.22 -9.42
C VAL A 196 -0.89 -12.25 -9.77
N GLU A 197 0.33 -12.75 -9.92
CA GLU A 197 1.46 -11.95 -10.42
C GLU A 197 1.17 -11.47 -11.84
N THR A 198 1.49 -10.21 -12.11
CA THR A 198 1.33 -9.62 -13.44
C THR A 198 2.56 -9.80 -14.33
N GLY A 199 3.68 -10.25 -13.75
CA GLY A 199 4.99 -10.29 -14.40
C GLY A 199 5.72 -8.94 -14.42
N ILE A 200 5.11 -7.85 -13.94
CA ILE A 200 5.77 -6.55 -13.84
C ILE A 200 6.58 -6.49 -12.55
N VAL A 201 7.88 -6.28 -12.71
CA VAL A 201 8.84 -6.13 -11.61
C VAL A 201 9.60 -4.82 -11.78
N ARG A 202 9.78 -4.06 -10.69
CA ARG A 202 10.59 -2.85 -10.64
C ARG A 202 11.58 -2.96 -9.49
N ASN A 203 12.80 -2.50 -9.71
CA ASN A 203 13.82 -2.47 -8.66
C ASN A 203 14.08 -1.02 -8.29
N ALA A 204 14.23 -0.75 -7.00
CA ALA A 204 14.78 0.50 -6.51
C ALA A 204 16.06 0.23 -5.73
N THR A 205 16.92 1.25 -5.65
CA THR A 205 18.16 1.23 -4.88
C THR A 205 18.10 2.32 -3.82
N PHE A 206 18.49 2.00 -2.59
CA PHE A 206 18.57 2.99 -1.53
C PHE A 206 19.75 3.92 -1.77
N VAL A 207 19.51 5.23 -1.62
CA VAL A 207 20.51 6.26 -1.92
C VAL A 207 21.50 6.43 -0.76
N GLU A 208 21.01 6.19 0.45
CA GLU A 208 21.78 6.30 1.69
C GLU A 208 21.71 4.96 2.42
N ALA A 209 22.84 4.53 2.97
CA ALA A 209 22.88 3.37 3.86
C ALA A 209 21.89 3.59 5.03
N ASP A 210 21.18 2.53 5.41
CA ASP A 210 20.18 2.51 6.48
C ASP A 210 18.91 3.38 6.28
N ASN A 211 18.86 4.22 5.25
CA ASN A 211 17.68 5.01 4.90
C ASN A 211 16.82 4.31 3.84
N VAL A 212 16.01 3.37 4.29
CA VAL A 212 15.10 2.58 3.43
C VAL A 212 13.93 3.37 2.84
N TYR A 213 13.81 4.66 3.16
CA TYR A 213 12.77 5.55 2.64
C TYR A 213 13.26 6.46 1.52
N LYS A 214 14.58 6.59 1.32
CA LYS A 214 15.15 7.38 0.23
C LYS A 214 15.72 6.46 -0.84
N PHE A 215 15.05 6.39 -1.98
CA PHE A 215 15.40 5.45 -3.06
C PHE A 215 15.26 6.06 -4.44
N ALA A 216 15.99 5.50 -5.39
CA ALA A 216 15.89 5.79 -6.81
C ALA A 216 15.40 4.56 -7.57
N LEU A 217 14.49 4.77 -8.53
CA LEU A 217 14.08 3.76 -9.52
C LEU A 217 14.91 3.86 -10.80
#